data_AF-A0A259SD64-F1
#
_entry.id   AF-A0A259SD64-F1
#
_cell.length_a   1.000
_cell.length_b   1.000
_cell.length_c   1.000
_cell.angle_alpha   90.00
_cell.angle_beta   90.00
_cell.angle_gamma   90.00
#
_symmetry.space_group_name_H-M   'P 1'
#
loop_
_entity.id
_entity.type
_entity.pdbx_description
1 polymer ?
#
loop_
_entity_poly.entity_id
_entity_poly.type
_entity_poly.pdbx_seq_one_letter_code
_entity_poly.pdbx_strand_id
1 'polypeptide(L)'
;MAFSTDDDVMQLWFSVHTQEAADFAKSYLLAHSASGNDVQGSGLTVPASGLATVYAGSEVAGYFRTSATDERIPDIFAGSAQALPARVGRAARTKPARQVGPGDTTNLVSGEDPPAMAADERSTRVNASRRQSRARVITLARIILPTWDGSLPALTAELRREAGLAEGAFRTLFPSDRDLLHAVDHELLEECAQRVRSAAESFDPADHPGEPAEVAISAVLARARPLDWSSLTIRLRERQLAASTGARSEDVIESERAFLPALLEAFELLLSRIGRRFEWQPALGVRVVILTYERSFESWILSGGNEKSFPESSYVRHTLPALLLGVSSPVG
;
A
#
# COMPACT_ATOMS: atom_id res chain seq x y z
N MET A 1 -15.10 10.87 -3.49
CA MET A 1 -13.86 10.38 -4.11
C MET A 1 -12.94 9.94 -2.99
N ALA A 2 -12.44 8.70 -3.00
CA ALA A 2 -11.36 8.29 -2.11
C ALA A 2 -10.06 8.47 -2.91
N PHE A 3 -9.12 9.24 -2.39
CA PHE A 3 -7.83 9.49 -3.03
C PHE A 3 -6.76 8.98 -2.07
N SER A 4 -6.02 7.96 -2.52
CA SER A 4 -4.78 7.52 -1.89
C SER A 4 -3.66 8.00 -2.80
N THR A 5 -3.00 9.09 -2.44
CA THR A 5 -1.73 9.48 -3.06
C THR A 5 -0.66 8.68 -2.34
N ASP A 6 -0.26 7.57 -2.92
CA ASP A 6 1.10 7.13 -2.75
C ASP A 6 1.90 7.99 -3.75
N ASP A 7 2.89 8.78 -3.29
CA ASP A 7 3.42 9.99 -3.95
C ASP A 7 3.90 9.83 -5.43
N ASP A 8 3.91 8.61 -5.98
CA ASP A 8 4.35 8.30 -7.35
C ASP A 8 3.30 7.63 -8.24
N VAL A 9 2.16 7.19 -7.71
CA VAL A 9 1.11 6.51 -8.48
C VAL A 9 -0.26 7.06 -8.08
N MET A 10 -1.00 7.52 -9.08
CA MET A 10 -2.38 7.95 -8.91
C MET A 10 -3.33 6.86 -9.40
N GLN A 11 -4.25 6.47 -8.52
CA GLN A 11 -5.33 5.55 -8.84
C GLN A 11 -6.68 6.20 -8.53
N LEU A 12 -7.63 6.16 -9.46
CA LEU A 12 -8.98 6.66 -9.25
C LEU A 12 -10.01 5.58 -9.58
N TRP A 13 -10.94 5.36 -8.65
CA TRP A 13 -12.17 4.60 -8.86
C TRP A 13 -13.36 5.56 -8.90
N PHE A 14 -14.15 5.45 -9.95
CA PHE A 14 -15.36 6.23 -10.13
C PHE A 14 -16.56 5.48 -9.57
N SER A 15 -17.57 6.24 -9.17
CA SER A 15 -18.89 5.69 -8.84
C SER A 15 -19.62 5.15 -10.08
N VAL A 16 -19.19 5.55 -11.28
CA VAL A 16 -19.72 5.13 -12.58
C VAL A 16 -18.55 4.69 -13.46
N HIS A 17 -18.41 3.38 -13.64
CA HIS A 17 -17.32 2.74 -14.40
C HIS A 17 -17.62 2.73 -15.90
N THR A 18 -17.53 3.88 -16.55
CA THR A 18 -17.68 3.99 -18.01
C THR A 18 -16.41 4.49 -18.68
N GLN A 19 -16.18 4.05 -19.93
CA GLN A 19 -15.02 4.49 -20.71
C GLN A 19 -15.04 6.01 -20.91
N GLU A 20 -16.22 6.61 -21.11
CA GLU A 20 -16.36 8.05 -21.29
C GLU A 20 -15.93 8.83 -20.04
N ALA A 21 -16.24 8.32 -18.83
CA ALA A 21 -15.81 8.94 -17.59
C ALA A 21 -14.28 8.86 -17.40
N ALA A 22 -13.69 7.72 -17.77
CA ALA A 22 -12.24 7.51 -17.78
C ALA A 22 -11.53 8.41 -18.78
N ASP A 23 -12.04 8.54 -20.00
CA ASP A 23 -11.47 9.40 -21.03
C ASP A 23 -11.55 10.87 -20.65
N PHE A 24 -12.66 11.29 -20.05
CA PHE A 24 -12.81 12.64 -19.50
C PHE A 24 -11.77 12.91 -18.42
N ALA A 25 -11.64 12.02 -17.43
CA ALA A 25 -10.69 12.19 -16.34
C ALA A 25 -9.24 12.21 -16.84
N LYS A 26 -8.87 11.31 -17.76
CA LYS A 26 -7.53 11.33 -18.40
C LYS A 26 -7.27 12.64 -19.13
N SER A 27 -8.24 13.14 -19.89
CA SER A 27 -8.12 14.41 -20.60
C SER A 27 -7.96 15.58 -19.62
N TYR A 28 -8.76 15.59 -18.55
CA TYR A 28 -8.66 16.59 -17.49
C TYR A 28 -7.26 16.57 -16.86
N LEU A 29 -6.78 15.41 -16.43
CA LEU A 29 -5.49 15.26 -15.77
C LEU A 29 -4.31 15.72 -16.64
N LEU A 30 -4.33 15.39 -17.93
CA LEU A 30 -3.29 15.78 -18.88
C LEU A 30 -3.36 17.26 -19.29
N ALA A 31 -4.53 17.90 -19.22
CA ALA A 31 -4.73 19.30 -19.60
C ALA A 31 -4.51 20.31 -18.46
N HIS A 32 -4.51 19.86 -17.19
CA HIS A 32 -4.41 20.74 -16.03
C HIS A 32 -3.01 20.71 -15.41
N SER A 33 -2.59 21.84 -14.84
CA SER A 33 -1.39 21.93 -14.02
C SER A 33 -1.71 21.67 -12.54
N ALA A 34 -0.79 21.03 -11.82
CA ALA A 34 -0.86 20.90 -10.37
C ALA A 34 0.20 21.78 -9.70
N SER A 35 -0.10 22.26 -8.49
CA SER A 35 0.89 22.90 -7.63
C SER A 35 1.48 21.84 -6.69
N GLY A 36 2.79 21.87 -6.52
CA GLY A 36 3.53 21.02 -5.60
C GLY A 36 4.72 21.78 -5.03
N ASN A 37 5.59 21.08 -4.31
CA ASN A 37 6.87 21.61 -3.85
C ASN A 37 7.99 20.77 -4.47
N ASP A 38 9.12 21.40 -4.77
CA ASP A 38 10.35 20.66 -5.05
C ASP A 38 10.93 20.06 -3.76
N VAL A 39 12.01 19.28 -3.91
CA VAL A 39 12.68 18.60 -2.79
C VAL A 39 13.32 19.56 -1.77
N GLN A 40 13.42 20.85 -2.09
CA GLN A 40 13.90 21.90 -1.18
C GLN A 40 12.75 22.63 -0.49
N GLY A 41 11.49 22.23 -0.74
CA GLY A 41 10.30 22.85 -0.18
C GLY A 41 9.86 24.12 -0.92
N SER A 42 10.45 24.42 -2.07
CA SER A 42 10.05 25.57 -2.89
C SER A 42 8.85 25.23 -3.75
N GLY A 43 7.87 26.13 -3.83
CA GLY A 43 6.68 25.91 -4.66
C GLY A 43 7.02 25.73 -6.13
N LEU A 44 6.44 24.69 -6.75
CA LEU A 44 6.60 24.33 -8.15
C LEU A 44 5.22 24.07 -8.77
N THR A 45 4.98 24.59 -9.97
CA THR A 45 3.81 24.21 -10.77
C THR A 45 4.24 23.21 -11.84
N VAL A 46 3.59 22.04 -11.87
CA VAL A 46 3.87 20.97 -12.83
C VAL A 46 2.72 20.85 -13.85
N PRO A 47 3.01 20.70 -15.15
CA PRO A 47 1.98 20.44 -16.16
C PRO A 47 1.45 19.01 -16.03
N ALA A 48 0.31 18.73 -16.68
CA ALA A 48 -0.33 17.40 -16.74
C ALA A 48 -0.52 16.75 -15.35
N SER A 49 -0.88 17.56 -14.36
CA SER A 49 -1.03 17.15 -12.96
C SER A 49 0.21 16.44 -12.37
N GLY A 50 1.40 16.63 -12.95
CA GLY A 50 2.63 15.95 -12.52
C GLY A 50 2.79 14.51 -13.02
N LEU A 51 1.95 14.05 -13.94
CA LEU A 51 1.89 12.66 -14.41
C LEU A 51 2.66 12.49 -15.73
N ALA A 52 3.38 11.37 -15.86
CA ALA A 52 4.08 11.00 -17.10
C ALA A 52 3.19 10.18 -18.04
N THR A 53 2.45 9.22 -17.47
CA THR A 53 1.58 8.33 -18.22
C THR A 53 0.27 8.18 -17.47
N VAL A 54 -0.84 8.30 -18.20
CA VAL A 54 -2.20 8.11 -17.68
C VAL A 54 -2.89 7.06 -18.54
N TYR A 55 -3.28 5.95 -17.91
CA TYR A 55 -4.12 4.90 -18.50
C TYR A 55 -5.58 5.12 -18.05
N ALA A 56 -6.52 4.97 -18.98
CA ALA A 56 -7.96 5.13 -18.73
C ALA A 56 -8.81 3.94 -19.20
N GLY A 57 -9.66 3.43 -18.31
CA GLY A 57 -10.65 2.39 -18.61
C GLY A 57 -10.02 1.15 -19.25
N SER A 58 -10.36 0.86 -20.49
CA SER A 58 -9.80 -0.26 -21.26
C SER A 58 -8.28 -0.24 -21.39
N GLU A 59 -7.64 0.92 -21.34
CA GLU A 59 -6.17 1.00 -21.31
C GLU A 59 -5.61 0.51 -19.97
N VAL A 60 -6.32 0.76 -18.87
CA VAL A 60 -5.99 0.21 -17.54
C VAL A 60 -6.13 -1.30 -17.56
N ALA A 61 -7.20 -1.81 -18.18
CA ALA A 61 -7.39 -3.24 -18.40
C ALA A 61 -6.28 -3.87 -19.25
N GLY A 62 -5.86 -3.17 -20.31
CA GLY A 62 -4.71 -3.57 -21.13
C GLY A 62 -3.40 -3.58 -20.35
N TYR A 63 -3.19 -2.58 -19.49
CA TYR A 63 -2.03 -2.52 -18.60
C TYR A 63 -2.00 -3.70 -17.62
N PHE A 64 -3.13 -4.01 -16.98
CA PHE A 64 -3.27 -5.11 -16.03
C PHE A 64 -3.54 -6.48 -16.68
N ARG A 65 -3.60 -6.53 -18.01
CA ARG A 65 -3.92 -7.74 -18.79
C ARG A 65 -5.18 -8.46 -18.29
N THR A 66 -6.21 -7.68 -17.95
CA THR A 66 -7.51 -8.18 -17.49
C THR A 66 -8.65 -7.61 -18.37
N SER A 67 -9.90 -7.92 -18.01
CA SER A 67 -11.09 -7.36 -18.64
C SER A 67 -11.32 -5.90 -18.23
N ALA A 68 -11.80 -5.07 -19.15
CA ALA A 68 -12.28 -3.72 -18.84
C ALA A 68 -13.52 -3.70 -17.92
N THR A 69 -14.16 -4.86 -17.74
CA THR A 69 -15.28 -5.05 -16.79
C THR A 69 -14.82 -5.61 -15.44
N ASP A 70 -13.51 -5.77 -15.21
CA ASP A 70 -12.99 -6.24 -13.92
C ASP A 70 -13.11 -5.12 -12.88
N GLU A 71 -14.04 -5.26 -11.94
CA GLU A 71 -14.30 -4.22 -10.93
C GLU A 71 -13.12 -3.98 -9.95
N ARG A 72 -12.08 -4.82 -10.01
CA ARG A 72 -10.90 -4.73 -9.13
C ARG A 72 -9.82 -3.78 -9.64
N ILE A 73 -9.88 -3.38 -10.91
CA ILE A 73 -8.93 -2.40 -11.47
C ILE A 73 -9.49 -0.98 -11.35
N PRO A 74 -8.64 0.05 -11.19
CA PRO A 74 -9.10 1.44 -11.19
C PRO A 74 -9.56 1.90 -12.58
N ASP A 75 -10.39 2.93 -12.63
CA ASP A 75 -10.77 3.59 -13.88
C ASP A 75 -9.62 4.44 -14.45
N ILE A 76 -8.78 5.00 -13.56
CA ILE A 76 -7.54 5.70 -13.92
C ILE A 76 -6.37 5.06 -13.18
N PHE A 77 -5.32 4.73 -13.92
CA PHE A 77 -4.02 4.37 -13.38
C PHE A 77 -2.97 5.28 -14.01
N ALA A 78 -2.21 6.02 -13.19
CA ALA A 78 -1.21 6.96 -13.69
C ALA A 78 0.06 6.95 -12.83
N GLY A 79 1.20 7.20 -13.45
CA GLY A 79 2.50 7.33 -12.78
C GLY A 79 3.05 8.76 -12.87
N SER A 80 3.74 9.21 -11.83
CA SER A 80 4.40 10.52 -11.77
C SER A 80 5.56 10.64 -12.78
N ALA A 81 5.83 11.86 -13.26
CA ALA A 81 6.87 12.12 -14.27
C ALA A 81 8.28 12.38 -13.72
N GLN A 82 8.48 12.37 -12.39
CA GLN A 82 9.78 12.77 -11.82
C GLN A 82 10.80 11.63 -11.78
N ALA A 83 11.27 11.24 -12.97
CA ALA A 83 12.64 10.78 -13.17
C ALA A 83 13.32 11.74 -14.14
N LEU A 84 14.16 12.65 -13.62
CA LEU A 84 15.07 13.42 -14.48
C LEU A 84 15.99 12.43 -15.24
N PRO A 85 16.22 12.62 -16.56
CA PRO A 85 16.77 11.57 -17.41
C PRO A 85 18.29 11.42 -17.25
N ALA A 86 18.73 10.22 -16.87
CA ALA A 86 20.09 9.77 -17.16
C ALA A 86 20.19 9.51 -18.68
N ARG A 87 20.80 10.43 -19.44
CA ARG A 87 21.07 10.25 -20.86
C ARG A 87 22.56 10.06 -21.15
N VAL A 88 22.80 8.99 -21.92
CA VAL A 88 23.85 8.80 -22.95
C VAL A 88 25.18 8.15 -22.53
N GLY A 89 25.32 6.89 -22.96
CA GLY A 89 26.42 6.52 -23.87
C GLY A 89 27.71 6.03 -23.23
N ARG A 90 27.76 4.74 -22.91
CA ARG A 90 29.04 4.02 -22.76
C ARG A 90 29.66 3.79 -24.14
N ALA A 91 30.33 4.80 -24.69
CA ALA A 91 31.24 4.59 -25.81
C ALA A 91 32.52 3.92 -25.28
N ALA A 92 32.82 2.74 -25.83
CA ALA A 92 34.06 2.03 -25.60
C ALA A 92 35.26 2.94 -25.90
N ARG A 93 36.21 3.01 -24.96
CA ARG A 93 37.55 3.54 -25.24
C ARG A 93 38.58 2.44 -25.00
N THR A 94 38.98 1.85 -26.12
CA THR A 94 40.24 1.17 -26.37
C THR A 94 41.42 1.99 -25.83
N LYS A 95 42.36 1.30 -25.17
CA LYS A 95 43.69 1.83 -24.81
C LYS A 95 44.50 2.09 -26.09
N PRO A 96 45.37 3.11 -26.08
CA PRO A 96 46.70 2.92 -26.64
C PRO A 96 47.80 3.25 -25.63
N ALA A 97 48.95 2.63 -25.90
CA ALA A 97 50.16 2.54 -25.09
C ALA A 97 50.82 3.88 -24.78
N ARG A 98 51.47 3.95 -23.61
CA ARG A 98 52.33 5.08 -23.20
C ARG A 98 53.78 4.73 -23.54
N GLN A 99 54.37 5.50 -24.45
CA GLN A 99 55.80 5.48 -24.76
C GLN A 99 56.57 6.22 -23.64
N VAL A 100 57.72 5.67 -23.26
CA VAL A 100 58.59 6.11 -22.18
C VAL A 100 59.61 7.15 -22.70
N GLY A 101 59.84 8.22 -21.93
CA GLY A 101 60.95 9.18 -22.08
C GLY A 101 60.85 10.36 -21.09
N PRO A 102 61.96 10.93 -20.56
CA PRO A 102 62.09 11.24 -19.13
C PRO A 102 62.22 12.73 -18.75
N GLY A 103 62.06 13.01 -17.44
CA GLY A 103 62.35 14.27 -16.74
C GLY A 103 61.11 15.13 -16.49
N ASP A 104 60.91 15.85 -15.39
CA ASP A 104 61.60 16.01 -14.11
C ASP A 104 60.60 16.71 -13.16
N THR A 105 60.66 16.40 -11.87
CA THR A 105 60.14 17.12 -10.67
C THR A 105 58.74 17.77 -10.54
N THR A 106 58.16 17.53 -9.36
CA THR A 106 57.26 18.39 -8.52
C THR A 106 55.79 18.61 -8.93
N ASN A 107 54.87 17.90 -8.26
CA ASN A 107 54.06 18.46 -7.15
C ASN A 107 53.05 17.42 -6.62
N LEU A 108 53.15 17.14 -5.32
CA LEU A 108 52.10 16.49 -4.53
C LEU A 108 50.92 17.47 -4.43
N VAL A 109 49.79 17.11 -5.05
CA VAL A 109 48.47 17.62 -4.65
C VAL A 109 47.76 16.46 -3.98
N SER A 110 47.59 16.60 -2.68
CA SER A 110 46.74 15.76 -1.84
C SER A 110 45.36 15.66 -2.46
N GLY A 111 44.86 14.44 -2.61
CA GLY A 111 43.45 14.20 -2.91
C GLY A 111 42.61 14.72 -1.74
N GLU A 112 41.84 15.78 -1.97
CA GLU A 112 40.73 16.13 -1.10
C GLU A 112 39.71 14.99 -1.16
N ASP A 113 39.44 14.38 -0.01
CA ASP A 113 38.27 13.55 0.19
C ASP A 113 37.01 14.34 -0.20
N PRO A 114 36.04 13.74 -0.91
CA PRO A 114 34.82 14.45 -1.27
C PRO A 114 34.09 14.93 0.00
N PRO A 115 33.54 16.16 -0.01
CA PRO A 115 32.94 16.75 1.18
C PRO A 115 31.78 15.88 1.69
N ALA A 116 31.73 15.67 3.01
CA ALA A 116 30.78 14.77 3.69
C ALA A 116 29.30 15.01 3.30
N MET A 117 28.92 16.22 2.92
CA MET A 117 27.58 16.55 2.41
C MET A 117 27.22 15.83 1.09
N ALA A 118 28.16 15.66 0.17
CA ALA A 118 27.89 14.99 -1.11
C ALA A 118 27.70 13.47 -0.95
N ALA A 119 28.31 12.88 0.09
CA ALA A 119 28.10 11.47 0.44
C ALA A 119 26.72 11.24 1.06
N ASP A 120 26.25 12.17 1.90
CA ASP A 120 24.93 12.12 2.53
C ASP A 120 23.79 12.27 1.51
N GLU A 121 23.90 13.23 0.58
CA GLU A 121 22.95 13.40 -0.54
C GLU A 121 22.90 12.21 -1.52
N ARG A 122 23.99 11.46 -1.62
CA ARG A 122 24.04 10.24 -2.44
C ARG A 122 23.38 9.08 -1.71
N SER A 123 23.59 8.98 -0.40
CA SER A 123 22.95 7.99 0.47
C SER A 123 21.43 8.16 0.49
N THR A 124 20.93 9.38 0.67
CA THR A 124 19.49 9.69 0.66
C THR A 124 18.81 9.34 -0.66
N ARG A 125 19.43 9.68 -1.80
CA ARG A 125 18.92 9.32 -3.15
C ARG A 125 18.86 7.80 -3.37
N VAL A 126 19.89 7.08 -2.95
CA VAL A 126 19.91 5.61 -3.05
C VAL A 126 18.82 5.00 -2.17
N ASN A 127 18.61 5.53 -0.96
CA ASN A 127 17.56 5.07 -0.06
C ASN A 127 16.15 5.36 -0.62
N ALA A 128 15.92 6.52 -1.22
CA ALA A 128 14.66 6.86 -1.86
C ALA A 128 14.34 5.92 -3.04
N SER A 129 15.32 5.69 -3.92
CA SER A 129 15.15 4.76 -5.06
C SER A 129 14.88 3.32 -4.62
N ARG A 130 15.50 2.88 -3.51
CA ARG A 130 15.22 1.57 -2.90
C ARG A 130 13.81 1.50 -2.35
N ARG A 131 13.34 2.53 -1.62
CA ARG A 131 11.96 2.61 -1.12
C ARG A 131 10.94 2.54 -2.26
N GLN A 132 11.13 3.33 -3.31
CA GLN A 132 10.26 3.33 -4.50
C GLN A 132 10.21 1.96 -5.18
N SER A 133 11.36 1.30 -5.34
CA SER A 133 11.42 -0.04 -5.92
C SER A 133 10.73 -1.08 -5.03
N ARG A 134 10.87 -0.95 -3.71
CA ARG A 134 10.20 -1.81 -2.73
C ARG A 134 8.68 -1.63 -2.79
N ALA A 135 8.19 -0.38 -2.76
CA ALA A 135 6.77 -0.06 -2.88
C ALA A 135 6.17 -0.64 -4.17
N ARG A 136 6.84 -0.43 -5.32
CA ARG A 136 6.41 -0.99 -6.61
C ARG A 136 6.24 -2.51 -6.56
N VAL A 137 7.19 -3.23 -5.96
CA VAL A 137 7.11 -4.70 -5.83
C VAL A 137 5.95 -5.11 -4.91
N ILE A 138 5.74 -4.40 -3.79
CA ILE A 138 4.62 -4.66 -2.88
C ILE A 138 3.28 -4.44 -3.59
N THR A 139 3.12 -3.34 -4.33
CA THR A 139 1.91 -3.07 -5.12
C THR A 139 1.64 -4.19 -6.12
N LEU A 140 2.65 -4.61 -6.88
CA LEU A 140 2.53 -5.74 -7.82
C LEU A 140 2.16 -7.04 -7.08
N ALA A 141 2.77 -7.29 -5.92
CA ALA A 141 2.48 -8.46 -5.10
C ALA A 141 1.02 -8.47 -4.66
N ARG A 142 0.47 -7.34 -4.20
CA ARG A 142 -0.93 -7.21 -3.79
C ARG A 142 -1.92 -7.46 -4.92
N ILE A 143 -1.54 -7.17 -6.15
CA ILE A 143 -2.36 -7.43 -7.34
C ILE A 143 -2.34 -8.92 -7.70
N ILE A 144 -1.15 -9.54 -7.68
CA ILE A 144 -0.94 -10.90 -8.19
C ILE A 144 -1.27 -11.98 -7.13
N LEU A 145 -0.92 -11.73 -5.87
CA LEU A 145 -1.04 -12.69 -4.77
C LEU A 145 -2.45 -13.27 -4.60
N PRO A 146 -3.56 -12.51 -4.71
CA PRO A 146 -4.91 -13.07 -4.50
C PRO A 146 -5.26 -14.19 -5.48
N THR A 147 -4.75 -14.13 -6.71
CA THR A 147 -5.06 -15.09 -7.79
C THR A 147 -3.91 -16.06 -8.08
N TRP A 148 -2.75 -15.89 -7.45
CA TRP A 148 -1.58 -16.74 -7.71
C TRP A 148 -1.85 -18.19 -7.31
N ASP A 149 -1.50 -19.18 -8.12
CA ASP A 149 -1.66 -20.61 -7.78
C ASP A 149 -0.32 -21.38 -7.78
N GLY A 150 0.77 -20.70 -8.12
CA GLY A 150 2.12 -21.25 -8.15
C GLY A 150 2.84 -21.23 -6.79
N SER A 151 4.09 -21.68 -6.81
CA SER A 151 4.96 -21.63 -5.64
C SER A 151 5.39 -20.19 -5.33
N LEU A 152 5.81 -19.94 -4.07
CA LEU A 152 6.33 -18.63 -3.66
C LEU A 152 7.60 -18.21 -4.45
N PRO A 153 8.57 -19.10 -4.75
CA PRO A 153 9.68 -18.76 -5.65
C PRO A 153 9.25 -18.38 -7.06
N ALA A 154 8.19 -18.99 -7.59
CA ALA A 154 7.66 -18.63 -8.91
C ALA A 154 7.01 -17.23 -8.88
N LEU A 155 6.33 -16.88 -7.77
CA LEU A 155 5.80 -15.54 -7.56
C LEU A 155 6.93 -14.50 -7.52
N THR A 156 8.00 -14.75 -6.77
CA THR A 156 9.11 -13.78 -6.68
C THR A 156 9.84 -13.62 -8.01
N ALA A 157 9.98 -14.68 -8.80
CA ALA A 157 10.50 -14.60 -10.16
C ALA A 157 9.62 -13.73 -11.07
N GLU A 158 8.30 -13.88 -10.97
CA GLU A 158 7.31 -13.10 -11.73
C GLU A 158 7.31 -11.62 -11.32
N LEU A 159 7.25 -11.33 -10.02
CA LEU A 159 7.29 -9.96 -9.50
C LEU A 159 8.58 -9.24 -9.87
N ARG A 160 9.71 -9.96 -9.84
CA ARG A 160 11.00 -9.44 -10.29
C ARG A 160 10.94 -9.05 -11.77
N ARG A 161 10.35 -9.91 -12.61
CA ARG A 161 10.20 -9.70 -14.06
C ARG A 161 9.33 -8.48 -14.33
N GLU A 162 8.16 -8.40 -13.71
CA GLU A 162 7.21 -7.27 -13.85
C GLU A 162 7.79 -5.96 -13.29
N ALA A 163 8.54 -6.02 -12.19
CA ALA A 163 9.22 -4.85 -11.64
C ALA A 163 10.47 -4.43 -12.42
N GLY A 164 10.91 -5.20 -13.42
CA GLY A 164 12.12 -4.91 -14.20
C GLY A 164 13.41 -4.95 -13.38
N LEU A 165 13.47 -5.78 -12.32
CA LEU A 165 14.61 -5.84 -11.40
C LEU A 165 15.53 -7.03 -11.72
N ALA A 166 16.84 -6.83 -11.56
CA ALA A 166 17.79 -7.94 -11.52
C ALA A 166 17.67 -8.73 -10.20
N GLU A 167 18.10 -10.00 -10.18
CA GLU A 167 17.99 -10.86 -8.99
C GLU A 167 18.66 -10.27 -7.74
N GLY A 168 19.91 -9.83 -7.87
CA GLY A 168 20.64 -9.22 -6.75
C GLY A 168 19.98 -7.93 -6.23
N ALA A 169 19.39 -7.14 -7.13
CA ALA A 169 18.65 -5.93 -6.74
C ALA A 169 17.37 -6.30 -5.97
N PHE A 170 16.63 -7.30 -6.44
CA PHE A 170 15.44 -7.81 -5.75
C PHE A 170 15.77 -8.38 -4.37
N ARG A 171 16.83 -9.20 -4.25
CA ARG A 171 17.28 -9.78 -2.97
C ARG A 171 17.85 -8.75 -1.98
N THR A 172 18.28 -7.59 -2.47
CA THR A 172 18.63 -6.45 -1.59
C THR A 172 17.38 -5.82 -0.96
N LEU A 173 16.23 -5.87 -1.65
CA LEU A 173 14.95 -5.35 -1.15
C LEU A 173 14.20 -6.37 -0.29
N PHE A 174 14.28 -7.65 -0.68
CA PHE A 174 13.61 -8.78 -0.03
C PHE A 174 14.59 -9.95 0.08
N PRO A 175 15.34 -10.05 1.20
CA PRO A 175 16.40 -11.05 1.37
C PRO A 175 15.92 -12.49 1.15
N SER A 176 14.71 -12.80 1.60
CA SER A 176 14.02 -14.06 1.38
C SER A 176 12.66 -13.84 0.71
N ASP A 177 12.09 -14.93 0.19
CA ASP A 177 10.73 -14.89 -0.35
C ASP A 177 9.68 -14.60 0.74
N ARG A 178 9.97 -14.93 2.01
CA ARG A 178 9.09 -14.63 3.15
C ARG A 178 9.11 -13.16 3.54
N ASP A 179 10.26 -12.50 3.42
CA ASP A 179 10.37 -11.06 3.68
C ASP A 179 9.46 -10.23 2.76
N LEU A 180 9.21 -10.72 1.54
CA LEU A 180 8.21 -10.13 0.65
C LEU A 180 6.80 -10.27 1.23
N LEU A 181 6.41 -11.47 1.69
CA LEU A 181 5.08 -11.70 2.25
C LEU A 181 4.85 -10.86 3.50
N HIS A 182 5.83 -10.81 4.42
CA HIS A 182 5.75 -9.96 5.61
C HIS A 182 5.66 -8.48 5.25
N ALA A 183 6.40 -8.03 4.22
CA ALA A 183 6.28 -6.65 3.75
C ALA A 183 4.88 -6.33 3.22
N VAL A 184 4.26 -7.28 2.50
CA VAL A 184 2.90 -7.12 1.99
C VAL A 184 1.89 -7.12 3.14
N ASP A 185 1.96 -8.08 4.07
CA ASP A 185 1.05 -8.15 5.24
C ASP A 185 1.13 -6.88 6.08
N HIS A 186 2.35 -6.39 6.33
CA HIS A 186 2.58 -5.14 7.07
C HIS A 186 1.83 -3.95 6.46
N GLU A 187 1.96 -3.74 5.15
CA GLU A 187 1.29 -2.63 4.44
C GLU A 187 -0.23 -2.80 4.44
N LEU A 188 -0.74 -4.03 4.29
CA LEU A 188 -2.18 -4.30 4.38
C LEU A 188 -2.74 -3.94 5.77
N LEU A 189 -1.97 -4.19 6.82
CA LEU A 189 -2.36 -3.94 8.20
C LEU A 189 -2.24 -2.47 8.60
N GLU A 190 -1.21 -1.77 8.13
CA GLU A 190 -1.10 -0.32 8.29
C GLU A 190 -2.27 0.40 7.61
N GLU A 191 -2.61 0.00 6.37
CA GLU A 191 -3.78 0.54 5.69
C GLU A 191 -5.09 0.19 6.42
N CYS A 192 -5.21 -1.03 6.96
CA CYS A 192 -6.35 -1.42 7.79
C CYS A 192 -6.50 -0.45 8.98
N ALA A 193 -5.43 -0.25 9.76
CA ALA A 193 -5.43 0.68 10.88
C ALA A 193 -5.78 2.11 10.44
N GLN A 194 -5.23 2.57 9.31
CA GLN A 194 -5.54 3.89 8.78
C GLN A 194 -7.00 4.02 8.35
N ARG A 195 -7.59 2.99 7.71
CA ARG A 195 -9.01 2.98 7.34
C ARG A 195 -9.91 3.00 8.58
N VAL A 196 -9.59 2.23 9.62
CA VAL A 196 -10.32 2.25 10.90
C VAL A 196 -10.23 3.64 11.53
N ARG A 197 -9.03 4.23 11.58
CA ARG A 197 -8.80 5.56 12.15
C ARG A 197 -9.59 6.62 11.38
N SER A 198 -9.45 6.68 10.06
CA SER A 198 -10.19 7.63 9.22
C SER A 198 -11.71 7.48 9.38
N ALA A 199 -12.22 6.25 9.48
CA ALA A 199 -13.63 6.00 9.73
C ALA A 199 -14.08 6.59 11.08
N ALA A 200 -13.30 6.34 12.14
CA ALA A 200 -13.56 6.89 13.47
C ALA A 200 -13.41 8.41 13.51
N GLU A 201 -12.48 9.01 12.78
CA GLU A 201 -12.30 10.46 12.70
C GLU A 201 -13.50 11.15 12.03
N SER A 202 -14.04 10.51 11.00
CA SER A 202 -15.18 11.03 10.24
C SER A 202 -16.55 10.79 10.88
N PHE A 203 -16.62 9.97 11.93
CA PHE A 203 -17.89 9.56 12.52
C PHE A 203 -18.36 10.53 13.61
N ASP A 204 -19.59 11.03 13.44
CA ASP A 204 -20.34 11.77 14.45
C ASP A 204 -21.69 11.07 14.70
N PRO A 205 -21.99 10.62 15.94
CA PRO A 205 -23.29 10.07 16.28
C PRO A 205 -24.49 10.98 15.93
N ALA A 206 -24.30 12.30 15.90
CA ALA A 206 -25.34 13.26 15.57
C ALA A 206 -25.83 13.14 14.11
N ASP A 207 -24.98 12.63 13.20
CA ASP A 207 -25.32 12.42 11.79
C ASP A 207 -26.21 11.19 11.57
N HIS A 208 -26.47 10.41 12.62
CA HIS A 208 -27.23 9.16 12.58
C HIS A 208 -28.45 9.20 13.53
N PRO A 209 -29.38 10.16 13.38
CA PRO A 209 -30.52 10.25 14.28
C PRO A 209 -31.43 9.02 14.15
N GLY A 210 -31.71 8.36 15.27
CA GLY A 210 -32.61 7.21 15.34
C GLY A 210 -31.95 5.84 15.17
N GLU A 211 -30.63 5.78 14.97
CA GLU A 211 -29.84 4.55 15.03
C GLU A 211 -28.97 4.55 16.29
N PRO A 212 -28.88 3.44 17.05
CA PRO A 212 -27.93 3.36 18.16
C PRO A 212 -26.50 3.58 17.67
N ALA A 213 -25.71 4.37 18.40
CA ALA A 213 -24.39 4.82 17.95
C ALA A 213 -23.44 3.65 17.63
N GLU A 214 -23.52 2.56 18.39
CA GLU A 214 -22.77 1.32 18.16
C GLU A 214 -23.15 0.61 16.84
N VAL A 215 -24.39 0.74 16.38
CA VAL A 215 -24.85 0.20 15.09
C VAL A 215 -24.36 1.09 13.96
N ALA A 216 -24.52 2.40 14.10
CA ALA A 216 -24.07 3.38 13.11
C ALA A 216 -22.55 3.29 12.89
N ILE A 217 -21.75 3.28 13.96
CA ILE A 217 -20.29 3.18 13.85
C ILE A 217 -19.83 1.84 13.28
N SER A 218 -20.55 0.74 13.55
CA SER A 218 -20.27 -0.57 12.96
C SER A 218 -20.48 -0.55 11.44
N ALA A 219 -21.54 0.12 10.97
CA ALA A 219 -21.79 0.29 9.55
C ALA A 219 -20.75 1.20 8.88
N VAL A 220 -20.33 2.28 9.54
CA VAL A 220 -19.27 3.17 9.05
C VAL A 220 -17.93 2.43 8.96
N LEU A 221 -17.57 1.66 10.00
CA LEU A 221 -16.40 0.79 9.99
C LEU A 221 -16.44 -0.19 8.81
N ALA A 222 -17.55 -0.90 8.60
CA ALA A 222 -17.68 -1.83 7.49
C ALA A 222 -17.59 -1.13 6.12
N ARG A 223 -18.15 0.08 5.97
CA ARG A 223 -18.05 0.88 4.73
C ARG A 223 -16.63 1.37 4.46
N ALA A 224 -15.85 1.61 5.50
CA ALA A 224 -14.44 1.95 5.38
C ALA A 224 -13.56 0.79 4.90
N ARG A 225 -14.10 -0.44 4.90
CA ARG A 225 -13.43 -1.67 4.43
C ARG A 225 -12.04 -1.83 5.05
N PRO A 226 -11.96 -1.99 6.39
CA PRO A 226 -10.68 -2.21 7.06
C PRO A 226 -9.89 -3.37 6.43
N LEU A 227 -10.61 -4.40 5.97
CA LEU A 227 -10.06 -5.46 5.13
C LEU A 227 -11.02 -5.69 3.95
N ASP A 228 -10.50 -5.59 2.72
CA ASP A 228 -11.19 -6.00 1.49
C ASP A 228 -10.90 -7.48 1.16
N TRP A 229 -11.59 -8.01 0.14
CA TRP A 229 -11.42 -9.43 -0.23
C TRP A 229 -9.99 -9.77 -0.66
N SER A 230 -9.31 -8.84 -1.33
CA SER A 230 -7.93 -9.01 -1.77
C SER A 230 -6.99 -9.18 -0.57
N SER A 231 -7.09 -8.25 0.38
CA SER A 231 -6.33 -8.22 1.63
C SER A 231 -6.58 -9.49 2.45
N LEU A 232 -7.84 -9.88 2.61
CA LEU A 232 -8.20 -11.10 3.32
C LEU A 232 -7.60 -12.35 2.66
N THR A 233 -7.67 -12.44 1.33
CA THR A 233 -7.12 -13.59 0.58
C THR A 233 -5.61 -13.71 0.78
N ILE A 234 -4.89 -12.58 0.72
CA ILE A 234 -3.43 -12.55 0.95
C ILE A 234 -3.10 -13.08 2.34
N ARG A 235 -3.78 -12.59 3.38
CA ARG A 235 -3.55 -13.00 4.76
C ARG A 235 -3.90 -14.46 5.01
N LEU A 236 -4.99 -14.96 4.42
CA LEU A 236 -5.36 -16.38 4.50
C LEU A 236 -4.28 -17.28 3.88
N ARG A 237 -3.70 -16.88 2.74
CA ARG A 237 -2.62 -17.61 2.07
C ARG A 237 -1.33 -17.63 2.90
N GLU A 238 -0.95 -16.51 3.51
CA GLU A 238 0.21 -16.46 4.39
C GLU A 238 0.04 -17.41 5.59
N ARG A 239 -1.13 -17.40 6.24
CA ARG A 239 -1.44 -18.37 7.31
C ARG A 239 -1.40 -19.81 6.84
N GLN A 240 -1.94 -20.10 5.65
CA GLN A 240 -1.88 -21.44 5.06
C GLN A 240 -0.43 -21.87 4.79
N LEU A 241 0.41 -20.98 4.26
CA LEU A 241 1.82 -21.25 4.02
C LEU A 241 2.57 -21.52 5.33
N ALA A 242 2.31 -20.72 6.36
CA ALA A 242 2.89 -20.92 7.68
C ALA A 242 2.46 -22.26 8.30
N ALA A 243 1.16 -22.57 8.24
CA ALA A 243 0.61 -23.83 8.76
C ALA A 243 1.15 -25.07 8.02
N SER A 244 1.28 -24.99 6.70
CA SER A 244 1.73 -26.11 5.87
C SER A 244 3.24 -26.39 5.93
N THR A 245 4.06 -25.37 6.21
CA THR A 245 5.53 -25.52 6.25
C THR A 245 6.08 -25.88 7.62
N GLY A 246 5.23 -25.87 8.68
CA GLY A 246 5.68 -26.06 10.06
C GLY A 246 6.75 -25.05 10.49
N ALA A 247 6.91 -23.97 9.71
CA ALA A 247 7.76 -22.85 10.06
C ALA A 247 7.32 -22.38 11.43
N ARG A 248 8.26 -22.26 12.36
CA ARG A 248 7.98 -21.77 13.70
C ARG A 248 7.12 -20.52 13.54
N SER A 249 5.92 -20.61 14.10
CA SER A 249 4.87 -19.60 14.09
C SER A 249 5.31 -18.23 14.62
N GLU A 250 6.56 -18.09 15.07
CA GLU A 250 7.14 -16.89 15.65
C GLU A 250 7.10 -15.72 14.68
N ASP A 251 7.54 -15.86 13.43
CA ASP A 251 7.56 -14.74 12.46
C ASP A 251 6.14 -14.23 12.12
N VAL A 252 5.18 -15.16 11.97
CA VAL A 252 3.76 -14.80 11.72
C VAL A 252 3.11 -14.20 12.97
N ILE A 253 3.40 -14.75 14.14
CA ILE A 253 2.92 -14.19 15.42
C ILE A 253 3.57 -12.83 15.71
N GLU A 254 4.83 -12.63 15.30
CA GLU A 254 5.56 -11.38 15.45
C GLU A 254 5.03 -10.32 14.49
N SER A 255 4.78 -10.67 13.23
CA SER A 255 4.01 -9.83 12.30
C SER A 255 2.66 -9.47 12.94
N GLU A 256 1.98 -10.47 13.53
CA GLU A 256 0.70 -10.25 14.20
C GLU A 256 0.75 -9.31 15.41
N ARG A 257 1.87 -9.31 16.13
CA ARG A 257 2.08 -8.41 17.28
C ARG A 257 2.56 -7.04 16.88
N ALA A 258 3.30 -6.91 15.79
CA ALA A 258 3.90 -5.65 15.37
C ALA A 258 2.85 -4.59 15.01
N PHE A 259 1.68 -5.00 14.51
CA PHE A 259 0.62 -4.08 14.10
C PHE A 259 -0.37 -3.69 15.21
N LEU A 260 -0.35 -4.43 16.31
CA LEU A 260 -1.30 -4.26 17.41
C LEU A 260 -1.38 -2.82 17.94
N PRO A 261 -0.27 -2.05 18.05
CA PRO A 261 -0.32 -0.65 18.46
C PRO A 261 -1.14 0.25 17.53
N ALA A 262 -0.96 0.14 16.21
CA ALA A 262 -1.66 0.99 15.24
C ALA A 262 -3.18 0.70 15.22
N LEU A 263 -3.55 -0.58 15.25
CA LEU A 263 -4.95 -0.97 15.39
C LEU A 263 -5.53 -0.54 16.73
N LEU A 264 -4.76 -0.67 17.82
CA LEU A 264 -5.20 -0.28 19.14
C LEU A 264 -5.58 1.19 19.20
N GLU A 265 -4.71 2.10 18.74
CA GLU A 265 -5.01 3.52 18.67
C GLU A 265 -6.29 3.80 17.86
N ALA A 266 -6.44 3.15 16.71
CA ALA A 266 -7.59 3.33 15.85
C ALA A 266 -8.90 2.85 16.52
N PHE A 267 -8.87 1.73 17.25
CA PHE A 267 -10.02 1.21 17.98
C PHE A 267 -10.33 1.99 19.27
N GLU A 268 -9.33 2.51 19.96
CA GLU A 268 -9.53 3.42 21.10
C GLU A 268 -10.26 4.69 20.64
N LEU A 269 -9.83 5.27 19.53
CA LEU A 269 -10.53 6.38 18.91
C LEU A 269 -11.96 6.00 18.52
N LEU A 270 -12.15 4.85 17.86
CA LEU A 270 -13.47 4.34 17.47
C LEU A 270 -14.42 4.22 18.67
N LEU A 271 -13.97 3.59 19.76
CA LEU A 271 -14.78 3.46 20.98
C LEU A 271 -15.09 4.81 21.63
N SER A 272 -14.12 5.74 21.62
CA SER A 272 -14.33 7.07 22.19
C SER A 272 -15.46 7.83 21.49
N ARG A 273 -15.66 7.61 20.18
CA ARG A 273 -16.75 8.24 19.42
C ARG A 273 -18.15 7.81 19.84
N ILE A 274 -18.27 6.65 20.46
CA ILE A 274 -19.54 6.16 21.04
C ILE A 274 -19.56 6.31 22.58
N GLY A 275 -18.65 7.11 23.14
CA GLY A 275 -18.58 7.37 24.58
C GLY A 275 -18.13 6.15 25.39
N ARG A 276 -17.25 5.31 24.83
CA ARG A 276 -16.80 4.08 25.45
C ARG A 276 -15.28 3.97 25.48
N ARG A 277 -14.79 3.10 26.35
CA ARG A 277 -13.38 2.70 26.48
C ARG A 277 -13.28 1.19 26.65
N PHE A 278 -12.15 0.60 26.26
CA PHE A 278 -11.92 -0.84 26.48
C PHE A 278 -12.10 -1.22 27.96
N GLU A 279 -12.85 -2.29 28.20
CA GLU A 279 -12.98 -2.94 29.51
C GLU A 279 -12.04 -4.15 29.59
N TRP A 280 -11.91 -4.88 28.48
CA TRP A 280 -10.94 -5.96 28.37
C TRP A 280 -9.51 -5.41 28.24
N GLN A 281 -8.51 -6.29 28.35
CA GLN A 281 -7.16 -5.96 27.91
C GLN A 281 -7.23 -5.46 26.45
N PRO A 282 -6.82 -4.22 26.13
CA PRO A 282 -7.14 -3.60 24.84
C PRO A 282 -6.64 -4.40 23.63
N ALA A 283 -5.41 -4.93 23.72
CA ALA A 283 -4.84 -5.82 22.72
C ALA A 283 -5.69 -7.07 22.44
N LEU A 284 -6.27 -7.68 23.49
CA LEU A 284 -7.16 -8.83 23.36
C LEU A 284 -8.50 -8.44 22.73
N GLY A 285 -9.06 -7.31 23.15
CA GLY A 285 -10.31 -6.76 22.60
C GLY A 285 -10.20 -6.51 21.09
N VAL A 286 -9.15 -5.78 20.67
CA VAL A 286 -8.86 -5.53 19.24
C VAL A 286 -8.72 -6.82 18.46
N ARG A 287 -7.95 -7.78 18.98
CA ARG A 287 -7.73 -9.07 18.32
C ARG A 287 -9.05 -9.83 18.11
N VAL A 288 -9.91 -9.88 19.12
CA VAL A 288 -11.21 -10.55 19.01
C VAL A 288 -12.11 -9.85 18.00
N VAL A 289 -12.17 -8.52 18.00
CA VAL A 289 -12.97 -7.76 17.02
C VAL A 289 -12.49 -8.03 15.60
N ILE A 290 -11.19 -7.93 15.32
CA ILE A 290 -10.63 -8.15 13.98
C ILE A 290 -10.79 -9.59 13.52
N LEU A 291 -10.49 -10.59 14.37
CA LEU A 291 -10.65 -11.99 13.97
C LEU A 291 -12.11 -12.35 13.70
N THR A 292 -13.04 -11.80 14.48
CA THR A 292 -14.47 -12.02 14.23
C THR A 292 -14.89 -11.33 12.93
N TYR A 293 -14.42 -10.10 12.68
CA TYR A 293 -14.68 -9.38 11.43
C TYR A 293 -14.18 -10.16 10.22
N GLU A 294 -12.93 -10.62 10.24
CA GLU A 294 -12.34 -11.41 9.17
C GLU A 294 -13.16 -12.66 8.87
N ARG A 295 -13.54 -13.42 9.89
CA ARG A 295 -14.30 -14.67 9.71
C ARG A 295 -15.72 -14.43 9.23
N SER A 296 -16.37 -13.38 9.71
CA SER A 296 -17.71 -13.02 9.25
C SER A 296 -17.69 -12.48 7.82
N PHE A 297 -16.67 -11.70 7.46
CA PHE A 297 -16.50 -11.21 6.09
C PHE A 297 -16.16 -12.36 5.11
N GLU A 298 -15.26 -13.26 5.50
CA GLU A 298 -14.96 -14.50 4.75
C GLU A 298 -16.25 -15.31 4.50
N SER A 299 -17.01 -15.59 5.57
CA SER A 299 -18.25 -16.36 5.47
C SER A 299 -19.29 -15.68 4.58
N TRP A 300 -19.38 -14.35 4.62
CA TRP A 300 -20.27 -13.58 3.76
C TRP A 300 -19.94 -13.76 2.27
N ILE A 301 -18.68 -13.55 1.90
CA ILE A 301 -18.22 -13.69 0.50
C ILE A 301 -18.41 -15.13 0.02
N LEU A 302 -18.02 -16.12 0.82
CA LEU A 302 -18.17 -17.54 0.47
C LEU A 302 -19.64 -17.98 0.32
N SER A 303 -20.56 -17.27 0.96
CA SER A 303 -22.00 -17.50 0.81
C SER A 303 -22.61 -16.80 -0.41
N GLY A 304 -21.77 -16.20 -1.27
CA GLY A 304 -22.20 -15.45 -2.46
C GLY A 304 -22.53 -13.97 -2.20
N GLY A 305 -22.20 -13.45 -1.01
CA GLY A 305 -22.36 -12.05 -0.67
C GLY A 305 -21.41 -11.15 -1.46
N ASN A 306 -21.82 -9.89 -1.70
CA ASN A 306 -20.98 -8.87 -2.33
C ASN A 306 -20.28 -8.04 -1.24
N GLU A 307 -19.00 -7.75 -1.41
CA GLU A 307 -18.23 -6.89 -0.50
C GLU A 307 -18.90 -5.51 -0.30
N LYS A 308 -19.45 -4.92 -1.35
CA LYS A 308 -20.13 -3.61 -1.31
C LYS A 308 -21.37 -3.62 -0.39
N SER A 309 -22.04 -4.76 -0.25
CA SER A 309 -23.23 -4.92 0.61
C SER A 309 -22.90 -5.55 1.96
N PHE A 310 -21.63 -5.85 2.26
CA PHE A 310 -21.25 -6.34 3.60
C PHE A 310 -21.68 -5.43 4.77
N PRO A 311 -21.71 -4.07 4.64
CA PRO A 311 -22.25 -3.20 5.68
C PRO A 311 -23.73 -3.41 6.04
N GLU A 312 -24.48 -4.12 5.20
CA GLU A 312 -25.89 -4.48 5.40
C GLU A 312 -26.03 -5.88 6.04
N SER A 313 -24.93 -6.61 6.19
CA SER A 313 -24.95 -7.97 6.73
C SER A 313 -25.44 -8.01 8.18
N SER A 314 -26.02 -9.14 8.56
CA SER A 314 -26.46 -9.38 9.95
C SER A 314 -25.31 -9.24 10.95
N TYR A 315 -24.09 -9.62 10.55
CA TYR A 315 -22.89 -9.42 11.36
C TYR A 315 -22.68 -7.94 11.69
N VAL A 316 -22.67 -7.06 10.68
CA VAL A 316 -22.45 -5.62 10.88
C VAL A 316 -23.61 -4.96 11.63
N ARG A 317 -24.84 -5.42 11.40
CA ARG A 317 -26.05 -4.82 11.99
C ARG A 317 -26.34 -5.28 13.43
N HIS A 318 -25.85 -6.45 13.84
CA HIS A 318 -26.20 -7.04 15.14
C HIS A 318 -24.98 -7.54 15.92
N THR A 319 -24.11 -8.34 15.29
CA THR A 319 -22.99 -9.00 16.00
C THR A 319 -21.87 -8.04 16.34
N LEU A 320 -21.41 -7.23 15.39
CA LEU A 320 -20.33 -6.27 15.59
C LEU A 320 -20.69 -5.19 16.64
N PRO A 321 -21.89 -4.58 16.63
CA PRO A 321 -22.31 -3.66 17.69
C PRO A 321 -22.30 -4.33 19.07
N ALA A 322 -22.87 -5.53 19.19
CA ALA A 322 -22.88 -6.28 20.44
C ALA A 322 -21.46 -6.63 20.91
N LEU A 323 -20.56 -6.95 19.98
CA LEU A 323 -19.17 -7.22 20.28
C LEU A 323 -18.44 -5.97 20.78
N LEU A 324 -18.61 -4.82 20.09
CA LEU A 324 -18.05 -3.54 20.52
C LEU A 324 -18.53 -3.17 21.92
N LEU A 325 -19.82 -3.32 22.20
CA LEU A 325 -20.38 -3.11 23.53
C LEU A 325 -19.83 -4.09 24.56
N GLY A 326 -19.62 -5.36 24.21
CA GLY A 326 -19.16 -6.40 25.12
C GLY A 326 -17.68 -6.31 25.50
N VAL A 327 -16.82 -5.73 24.65
CA VAL A 327 -15.39 -5.53 24.94
C VAL A 327 -15.08 -4.19 25.61
N SER A 328 -16.09 -3.34 25.81
CA SER A 328 -15.93 -1.95 26.27
C SER A 328 -16.94 -1.57 27.33
N SER A 329 -16.68 -0.48 28.06
CA SER A 329 -17.58 0.11 29.05
C SER A 329 -17.80 1.61 28.77
N PRO A 330 -18.92 2.21 29.23
CA PRO A 330 -19.14 3.65 29.11
C PRO A 330 -18.04 4.47 29.80
N VAL A 331 -17.67 5.60 29.20
CA VAL A 331 -16.88 6.64 29.88
C VAL A 331 -17.85 7.41 30.78
N GLY A 332 -17.60 7.35 32.10
CA GLY A 332 -18.43 8.00 33.11
C GLY A 332 -18.27 9.51 33.18
#